data_AF-A0A2P4YXA8-F1
#
_entry.id   AF-A0A2P4YXA8-F1
#
_cell.length_a   1.000
_cell.length_b   1.000
_cell.length_c   1.000
_cell.angle_alpha   90.00
_cell.angle_beta   90.00
_cell.angle_gamma   90.00
#
_symmetry.space_group_name_H-M   'P 1'
#
loop_
_entity.id
_entity.type
_entity.pdbx_description
1 polymer ?
#
loop_
_entity_poly.entity_id
_entity_poly.type
_entity_poly.pdbx_seq_one_letter_code
_entity_poly.pdbx_strand_id
1 'polypeptide(L)'
;MAIDCINYIKNKDINYSDKQISRELKLDSVYSSKLKLLSGLYKLEISNTEDSSIYFGPVSTSVLIKNCKNCLIVVACRQIRIHNSHGLKIWLSCCTIPLIENCYNIAFDIRAKNNANFYKMFESHLQEMGIHKSEFLTKDNFKVSDLSWLKIQDSPNWKFVNVDLEITE
;
A
#
# COMPACT_ATOMS: atom_id res chain seq x y z
N MET A 1 -8.28 1.64 22.16
CA MET A 1 -7.26 1.83 21.10
C MET A 1 -7.87 2.83 20.13
N ALA A 2 -7.34 4.06 20.07
CA ALA A 2 -7.93 5.11 19.23
C ALA A 2 -7.76 4.74 17.75
N ILE A 3 -8.69 5.11 16.87
CA ILE A 3 -8.46 5.07 15.43
C ILE A 3 -8.04 6.47 15.04
N ASP A 4 -6.87 6.61 14.42
CA ASP A 4 -6.48 7.90 13.85
C ASP A 4 -7.11 8.03 12.47
N CYS A 5 -7.76 9.17 12.25
CA CYS A 5 -8.36 9.52 10.97
C CYS A 5 -7.65 10.76 10.43
N ILE A 6 -7.03 10.62 9.26
CA ILE A 6 -6.53 11.75 8.47
C ILE A 6 -7.50 11.92 7.31
N ASN A 7 -8.10 13.10 7.20
CA ASN A 7 -9.09 13.38 6.17
C ASN A 7 -8.90 14.75 5.52
N TYR A 8 -9.47 14.90 4.34
CA TYR A 8 -9.56 16.17 3.61
C TYR A 8 -8.21 16.88 3.43
N ILE A 9 -7.25 16.16 2.85
CA ILE A 9 -5.95 16.72 2.48
C ILE A 9 -5.97 17.05 0.99
N LYS A 10 -5.62 18.29 0.62
CA LYS A 10 -5.58 18.73 -0.77
C LYS A 10 -4.39 19.65 -1.01
N ASN A 11 -3.63 19.40 -2.08
CA ASN A 11 -2.47 20.19 -2.49
C ASN A 11 -1.43 20.37 -1.36
N LYS A 12 -1.11 19.29 -0.66
CA LYS A 12 -0.14 19.32 0.46
C LYS A 12 0.91 18.24 0.34
N ASP A 13 2.10 18.58 0.80
CA ASP A 13 3.18 17.63 1.09
C ASP A 13 3.33 17.52 2.60
N ILE A 14 3.09 16.33 3.15
CA ILE A 14 3.11 16.10 4.60
C ILE A 14 4.00 14.90 4.92
N ASN A 15 4.88 15.08 5.90
CA ASN A 15 5.72 14.02 6.44
C ASN A 15 5.42 13.82 7.93
N TYR A 16 4.90 12.64 8.27
CA TYR A 16 4.72 12.16 9.63
C TYR A 16 5.68 10.97 9.84
N SER A 17 6.88 11.29 10.30
CA SER A 17 7.91 10.30 10.66
C SER A 17 8.09 10.15 12.18
N ASP A 18 7.75 11.17 12.96
CA ASP A 18 8.21 11.32 14.36
C ASP A 18 7.09 11.28 15.42
N LYS A 19 5.82 11.17 15.00
CA LYS A 19 4.68 11.04 15.92
C LYS A 19 4.19 9.61 15.86
N GLN A 20 4.05 8.98 17.03
CA GLN A 20 3.43 7.67 17.15
C GLN A 20 2.01 7.74 16.54
N ILE A 21 1.86 7.26 15.31
CA ILE A 21 0.56 7.12 14.68
C ILE A 21 -0.14 5.95 15.39
N SER A 22 -1.45 6.07 15.58
CA SER A 22 -2.25 4.99 16.14
C SER A 22 -1.99 3.64 15.42
N ARG A 23 -2.23 2.55 16.15
CA ARG A 23 -2.23 1.20 15.60
C ARG A 23 -3.22 1.05 14.44
N GLU A 24 -4.32 1.78 14.40
CA GLU A 24 -5.23 1.76 13.25
C GLU A 24 -5.34 3.14 12.62
N LEU A 25 -5.10 3.20 11.31
CA LEU A 25 -5.14 4.43 10.54
C LEU A 25 -6.19 4.35 9.42
N LYS A 26 -7.03 5.38 9.35
CA LYS A 26 -7.91 5.63 8.22
C LYS A 26 -7.49 6.91 7.51
N LEU A 27 -7.18 6.79 6.23
CA LEU A 27 -6.90 7.89 5.34
C LEU A 27 -8.05 8.05 4.36
N ASP A 28 -8.69 9.20 4.33
CA ASP A 28 -9.84 9.45 3.47
C ASP A 28 -9.75 10.81 2.78
N SER A 29 -10.23 10.93 1.55
CA SER A 29 -10.38 12.23 0.88
C SER A 29 -9.05 12.99 0.74
N VAL A 30 -8.05 12.36 0.11
CA VAL A 30 -6.73 12.94 -0.18
C VAL A 30 -6.60 13.22 -1.68
N TYR A 31 -6.25 14.45 -2.05
CA TYR A 31 -6.26 14.91 -3.45
C TYR A 31 -4.98 15.67 -3.80
N SER A 32 -4.35 15.33 -4.92
CA SER A 32 -3.19 16.06 -5.46
C SER A 32 -2.09 16.32 -4.40
N SER A 33 -1.78 15.30 -3.59
CA SER A 33 -0.95 15.45 -2.38
C SER A 33 0.10 14.35 -2.24
N LYS A 34 1.18 14.65 -1.51
CA LYS A 34 2.21 13.67 -1.13
C LYS A 34 2.24 13.48 0.37
N LEU A 35 1.94 12.27 0.85
CA LEU A 35 1.91 11.97 2.28
C LEU A 35 2.91 10.86 2.60
N LYS A 36 3.78 11.09 3.58
CA LYS A 36 4.66 10.08 4.15
C LYS A 36 4.22 9.81 5.59
N LEU A 37 3.79 8.59 5.88
CA LEU A 37 3.23 8.12 7.15
C LEU A 37 4.06 6.92 7.60
N LEU A 38 5.30 7.19 8.02
CA LEU A 38 6.37 6.20 8.08
C LEU A 38 6.51 5.55 9.46
N SER A 39 5.41 5.03 10.01
CA SER A 39 5.38 4.30 11.29
C SER A 39 4.80 2.89 11.12
N GLY A 40 5.04 2.00 12.07
CA GLY A 40 4.36 0.70 12.12
C GLY A 40 2.86 0.86 12.40
N LEU A 41 2.02 0.16 11.64
CA LEU A 41 0.56 0.18 11.77
C LEU A 41 0.02 -1.24 11.96
N TYR A 42 -1.01 -1.41 12.78
CA TYR A 42 -1.75 -2.67 12.86
C TYR A 42 -2.67 -2.85 11.65
N LYS A 43 -3.44 -1.82 11.28
CA LYS A 43 -4.40 -1.84 10.18
C LYS A 43 -4.46 -0.51 9.45
N LEU A 44 -4.66 -0.57 8.13
CA LEU A 44 -4.74 0.60 7.27
C LEU A 44 -5.97 0.53 6.35
N GLU A 45 -6.71 1.63 6.29
CA GLU A 45 -7.77 1.85 5.30
C GLU A 45 -7.50 3.15 4.54
N ILE A 46 -7.51 3.08 3.21
CA ILE A 46 -7.35 4.22 2.31
C ILE A 46 -8.61 4.33 1.46
N SER A 47 -9.26 5.49 1.50
CA SER A 47 -10.51 5.72 0.77
C SER A 47 -10.50 7.05 0.03
N ASN A 48 -11.21 7.12 -1.10
CA ASN A 48 -11.55 8.35 -1.81
C ASN A 48 -10.32 9.23 -2.09
N THR A 49 -9.24 8.64 -2.60
CA THR A 49 -7.95 9.32 -2.79
C THR A 49 -7.60 9.39 -4.27
N GLU A 50 -7.29 10.59 -4.78
CA GLU A 50 -7.02 10.83 -6.20
C GLU A 50 -5.73 11.63 -6.44
N ASP A 51 -5.01 11.30 -7.52
CA ASP A 51 -3.83 12.00 -8.02
C ASP A 51 -2.76 12.24 -6.93
N SER A 52 -2.57 11.27 -6.03
CA SER A 52 -1.75 11.44 -4.83
C SER A 52 -0.68 10.35 -4.69
N SER A 53 0.40 10.66 -3.98
CA SER A 53 1.48 9.72 -3.67
C SER A 53 1.58 9.51 -2.17
N ILE A 54 1.29 8.29 -1.69
CA ILE A 54 1.19 8.01 -0.26
C ILE A 54 2.11 6.86 0.11
N TYR A 55 2.89 7.08 1.18
CA TYR A 55 3.92 6.16 1.65
C TYR A 55 3.60 5.77 3.09
N PHE A 56 3.58 4.48 3.37
CA PHE A 56 3.26 3.93 4.69
C PHE A 56 4.36 3.01 5.19
N GLY A 57 4.64 3.05 6.48
CA GLY A 57 5.38 1.97 7.12
C GLY A 57 4.64 0.62 7.08
N PRO A 58 5.25 -0.45 7.60
CA PRO A 58 4.66 -1.78 7.62
C PRO A 58 3.31 -1.87 8.33
N VAL A 59 2.40 -2.65 7.75
CA VAL A 59 1.05 -2.91 8.28
C VAL A 59 0.94 -4.39 8.71
N SER A 60 0.87 -4.68 10.00
CA SER A 60 0.92 -6.08 10.49
C SER A 60 -0.29 -6.92 10.14
N THR A 61 -1.42 -6.34 9.76
CA THR A 61 -2.60 -7.10 9.34
C THR A 61 -2.98 -6.82 7.90
N SER A 62 -3.90 -5.88 7.70
CA SER A 62 -4.60 -5.69 6.44
C SER A 62 -4.54 -4.24 5.99
N VAL A 63 -4.40 -4.09 4.68
CA VAL A 63 -4.56 -2.84 3.94
C VAL A 63 -5.83 -2.97 3.11
N LEU A 64 -6.77 -2.04 3.29
CA LEU A 64 -7.96 -1.92 2.47
C LEU A 64 -7.91 -0.62 1.67
N ILE A 65 -7.97 -0.71 0.35
CA ILE A 65 -7.98 0.44 -0.56
C ILE A 65 -9.34 0.49 -1.27
N LYS A 66 -10.02 1.63 -1.22
CA LYS A 66 -11.35 1.83 -1.81
C LYS A 66 -11.44 3.14 -2.58
N ASN A 67 -12.09 3.13 -3.73
CA ASN A 67 -12.42 4.36 -4.48
C ASN A 67 -11.19 5.27 -4.72
N CYS A 68 -10.04 4.69 -5.00
CA CYS A 68 -8.80 5.43 -5.24
C CYS A 68 -8.48 5.50 -6.72
N LYS A 69 -7.93 6.62 -7.19
CA LYS A 69 -7.66 6.84 -8.61
C LYS A 69 -6.32 7.53 -8.86
N ASN A 70 -5.56 7.05 -9.84
CA ASN A 70 -4.30 7.68 -10.28
C ASN A 70 -3.27 7.91 -9.15
N CYS A 71 -3.21 7.00 -8.18
CA CYS A 71 -2.34 7.17 -7.01
C CYS A 71 -1.11 6.26 -7.09
N LEU A 72 -0.01 6.74 -6.49
CA LEU A 72 1.11 5.90 -6.07
C LEU A 72 0.91 5.55 -4.60
N ILE A 73 0.92 4.25 -4.28
CA ILE A 73 0.81 3.76 -2.90
C ILE A 73 2.02 2.87 -2.61
N VAL A 74 2.77 3.21 -1.56
CA VAL A 74 3.96 2.46 -1.11
C VAL A 74 3.65 1.86 0.25
N VAL A 75 3.65 0.53 0.37
CA VAL A 75 3.30 -0.16 1.61
C VAL A 75 3.87 -1.57 1.69
N ALA A 76 4.14 -2.02 2.92
CA ALA A 76 4.35 -3.43 3.24
C ALA A 76 3.23 -3.93 4.15
N CYS A 77 2.68 -5.12 3.91
CA CYS A 77 1.56 -5.62 4.71
C CYS A 77 1.43 -7.15 4.69
N ARG A 78 0.65 -7.76 5.59
CA ARG A 78 0.32 -9.19 5.43
C ARG A 78 -0.71 -9.41 4.32
N GLN A 79 -1.82 -8.68 4.36
CA GLN A 79 -2.92 -8.80 3.40
C GLN A 79 -3.26 -7.44 2.79
N ILE A 80 -3.62 -7.43 1.50
CA ILE A 80 -4.10 -6.24 0.81
C ILE A 80 -5.34 -6.56 -0.02
N ARG A 81 -6.36 -5.70 0.09
CA ARG A 81 -7.59 -5.76 -0.71
C ARG A 81 -7.86 -4.40 -1.34
N ILE A 82 -8.20 -4.41 -2.62
CA ILE A 82 -8.44 -3.21 -3.42
C ILE A 82 -9.82 -3.32 -4.05
N HIS A 83 -10.66 -2.32 -3.84
CA HIS A 83 -12.02 -2.31 -4.37
C HIS A 83 -12.31 -1.00 -5.09
N ASN A 84 -12.97 -1.10 -6.25
CA ASN A 84 -13.45 0.05 -7.03
C ASN A 84 -12.38 1.13 -7.23
N SER A 85 -11.16 0.74 -7.58
CA SER A 85 -10.00 1.64 -7.68
C SER A 85 -9.27 1.45 -9.00
N HIS A 86 -8.69 2.54 -9.52
CA HIS A 86 -8.31 2.62 -10.93
C HIS A 86 -7.01 3.38 -11.15
N GLY A 87 -6.15 2.88 -12.05
CA GLY A 87 -4.91 3.58 -12.39
C GLY A 87 -3.92 3.69 -11.22
N LEU A 88 -3.91 2.71 -10.33
CA LEU A 88 -3.00 2.70 -9.19
C LEU A 88 -1.63 2.15 -9.59
N LYS A 89 -0.56 2.78 -9.11
CA LYS A 89 0.77 2.17 -9.04
C LYS A 89 1.03 1.80 -7.58
N ILE A 90 1.34 0.53 -7.32
CA ILE A 90 1.50 0.03 -5.96
C ILE A 90 2.88 -0.59 -5.84
N TRP A 91 3.71 0.03 -5.02
CA TRP A 91 4.99 -0.51 -4.59
C TRP A 91 4.73 -1.36 -3.34
N LEU A 92 4.86 -2.67 -3.48
CA LEU A 92 4.25 -3.62 -2.56
C LEU A 92 5.22 -4.70 -2.08
N SER A 93 5.27 -4.86 -0.77
CA SER A 93 5.68 -6.11 -0.12
C SER A 93 4.47 -6.72 0.58
N CYS A 94 4.02 -7.92 0.19
CA CYS A 94 2.89 -8.57 0.87
C CYS A 94 3.11 -10.05 1.14
N CYS A 95 2.53 -10.56 2.23
CA CYS A 95 2.68 -11.96 2.64
C CYS A 95 1.69 -12.90 1.95
N THR A 96 0.54 -12.38 1.49
CA THR A 96 -0.50 -13.16 0.83
C THR A 96 -0.88 -12.58 -0.51
N ILE A 97 -1.55 -13.39 -1.35
CA ILE A 97 -2.08 -12.99 -2.66
C ILE A 97 -3.01 -11.75 -2.50
N PRO A 98 -2.70 -10.62 -3.16
CA PRO A 98 -3.58 -9.48 -3.21
C PRO A 98 -4.93 -9.81 -3.83
N LEU A 99 -5.99 -9.21 -3.30
CA LEU A 99 -7.33 -9.30 -3.86
C LEU A 99 -7.70 -7.96 -4.50
N ILE A 100 -8.20 -8.00 -5.73
CA ILE A 100 -8.81 -6.84 -6.39
C ILE A 100 -10.26 -7.17 -6.76
N GLU A 101 -11.12 -6.16 -6.74
CA GLU A 101 -12.52 -6.27 -7.16
C GLU A 101 -12.97 -4.94 -7.76
N ASN A 102 -13.62 -5.00 -8.92
CA ASN A 102 -14.09 -3.84 -9.68
C ASN A 102 -12.96 -2.83 -9.96
N CYS A 103 -11.75 -3.33 -10.23
CA CYS A 103 -10.56 -2.52 -10.47
C CYS A 103 -10.14 -2.57 -11.95
N TYR A 104 -9.38 -1.58 -12.41
CA TYR A 104 -8.69 -1.65 -13.70
C TYR A 104 -7.40 -0.82 -13.68
N ASN A 105 -6.45 -1.21 -14.52
CA ASN A 105 -5.13 -0.57 -14.63
C ASN A 105 -4.40 -0.48 -13.28
N ILE A 106 -4.35 -1.58 -12.52
CA ILE A 106 -3.56 -1.69 -11.29
C ILE A 106 -2.15 -2.19 -11.64
N ALA A 107 -1.14 -1.39 -11.41
CA ALA A 107 0.24 -1.73 -11.70
C ALA A 107 0.99 -2.04 -10.39
N PHE A 108 1.52 -3.24 -10.25
CA PHE A 108 2.27 -3.66 -9.07
C PHE A 108 3.78 -3.68 -9.35
N ASP A 109 4.55 -3.07 -8.47
CA ASP A 109 5.99 -3.25 -8.33
C ASP A 109 6.25 -4.07 -7.06
N ILE A 110 6.69 -5.32 -7.23
CA ILE A 110 6.80 -6.29 -6.15
C ILE A 110 8.19 -6.27 -5.56
N ARG A 111 8.23 -6.05 -4.25
CA ARG A 111 9.46 -5.81 -3.51
C ARG A 111 9.57 -6.85 -2.42
N ALA A 112 10.65 -7.62 -2.49
CA ALA A 112 10.92 -8.71 -1.57
C ALA A 112 12.37 -8.64 -1.11
N LYS A 113 12.66 -9.31 0.02
CA LYS A 113 14.01 -9.46 0.56
C LYS A 113 14.73 -8.11 0.70
N ASN A 114 15.84 -7.92 0.01
CA ASN A 114 16.72 -6.76 0.15
C ASN A 114 16.19 -5.48 -0.52
N ASN A 115 15.15 -5.59 -1.35
CA ASN A 115 14.60 -4.46 -2.12
C ASN A 115 13.33 -3.88 -1.48
N ALA A 116 12.92 -4.37 -0.31
CA ALA A 116 11.72 -3.92 0.41
C ALA A 116 11.94 -2.64 1.23
N ASN A 117 13.18 -2.16 1.36
CA ASN A 117 13.50 -1.01 2.20
C ASN A 117 13.44 0.27 1.39
N PHE A 118 12.60 1.20 1.79
CA PHE A 118 12.50 2.51 1.15
C PHE A 118 12.65 3.69 2.12
N TYR A 119 12.78 3.43 3.43
CA TYR A 119 13.18 4.42 4.43
C TYR A 119 13.99 3.81 5.57
N LYS A 120 14.73 4.64 6.30
CA LYS A 120 15.74 4.22 7.28
C LYS A 120 15.22 3.30 8.39
N MET A 121 14.05 3.59 8.94
CA MET A 121 13.45 2.85 10.07
C MET A 121 12.63 1.62 9.63
N PHE A 122 12.58 1.29 8.34
CA PHE A 122 11.71 0.23 7.82
C PHE A 122 11.97 -1.15 8.46
N GLU A 123 13.23 -1.53 8.66
CA GLU A 123 13.56 -2.80 9.32
C GLU A 123 13.07 -2.87 10.76
N SER A 124 13.27 -1.78 11.52
CA SER A 124 12.83 -1.70 12.92
C SER A 124 11.32 -1.85 13.00
N HIS A 125 10.60 -1.12 12.14
CA HIS A 125 9.14 -1.20 12.10
C HIS A 125 8.65 -2.58 11.65
N LEU A 126 9.35 -3.28 10.74
CA LEU A 126 8.99 -4.67 10.40
C LEU A 126 9.10 -5.60 11.60
N GLN A 127 10.19 -5.49 12.37
CA GLN A 127 10.41 -6.29 13.57
C GLN A 127 9.38 -6.00 14.65
N GLU A 128 9.11 -4.72 14.93
CA GLU A 128 8.07 -4.27 15.88
C GLU A 128 6.68 -4.79 15.49
N MET A 129 6.39 -4.83 14.19
CA MET A 129 5.12 -5.31 13.66
C MET A 129 5.05 -6.84 13.50
N GLY A 130 6.12 -7.56 13.80
CA GLY A 130 6.18 -9.03 13.70
C GLY A 130 6.04 -9.55 12.27
N ILE A 131 6.60 -8.83 11.29
CA ILE A 131 6.61 -9.23 9.88
C ILE A 131 8.04 -9.55 9.47
N HIS A 132 8.28 -10.79 9.04
CA HIS A 132 9.57 -11.20 8.49
C HIS A 132 9.58 -11.06 6.97
N LYS A 133 10.67 -10.50 6.40
CA LYS A 133 10.84 -10.36 4.94
C LYS A 133 10.77 -11.66 4.16
N SER A 134 11.07 -12.80 4.80
CA SER A 134 10.95 -14.13 4.21
C SER A 134 9.49 -14.54 3.97
N GLU A 135 8.53 -13.88 4.62
CA GLU A 135 7.10 -14.10 4.40
C GLU A 135 6.59 -13.38 3.14
N PHE A 136 7.34 -12.40 2.61
CA PHE A 136 6.90 -11.66 1.43
C PHE A 136 6.92 -12.52 0.17
N LEU A 137 5.87 -12.38 -0.63
CA LEU A 137 5.80 -12.94 -1.96
C LEU A 137 6.94 -12.39 -2.83
N THR A 138 7.52 -13.27 -3.64
CA THR A 138 8.49 -12.95 -4.68
C THR A 138 7.80 -12.88 -6.03
N LYS A 139 8.50 -12.42 -7.05
CA LYS A 139 7.97 -12.39 -8.43
C LYS A 139 7.47 -13.77 -8.91
N ASP A 140 8.05 -14.87 -8.43
CA ASP A 140 7.73 -16.22 -8.86
C ASP A 140 6.39 -16.74 -8.31
N ASN A 141 5.99 -16.29 -7.11
CA ASN A 141 4.76 -16.74 -6.45
C ASN A 141 3.72 -15.62 -6.32
N PHE A 142 4.04 -14.39 -6.74
CA PHE A 142 3.10 -13.29 -6.75
C PHE A 142 2.05 -13.49 -7.85
N LYS A 143 0.79 -13.51 -7.41
CA LYS A 143 -0.40 -13.47 -8.27
C LYS A 143 -1.41 -12.53 -7.63
N VAL A 144 -2.39 -12.09 -8.41
CA VAL A 144 -3.50 -11.27 -7.92
C VAL A 144 -4.79 -12.02 -8.19
N SER A 145 -5.65 -12.13 -7.18
CA SER A 145 -7.00 -12.65 -7.35
C SER A 145 -7.93 -11.51 -7.74
N ASP A 146 -8.45 -11.53 -8.96
CA ASP A 146 -9.43 -10.55 -9.44
C ASP A 146 -10.84 -11.14 -9.31
N LEU A 147 -11.58 -10.69 -8.30
CA LEU A 147 -12.90 -11.21 -7.96
C LEU A 147 -13.97 -10.83 -9.00
N SER A 148 -13.73 -9.79 -9.81
CA SER A 148 -14.65 -9.37 -10.88
C SER A 148 -14.34 -10.05 -12.21
N TRP A 149 -13.28 -10.86 -12.29
CA TRP A 149 -12.87 -11.55 -13.52
C TRP A 149 -13.11 -13.05 -13.43
N LEU A 150 -14.29 -13.47 -13.90
CA LEU A 150 -14.74 -14.87 -13.84
C LEU A 150 -14.29 -15.72 -15.06
N LYS A 151 -13.33 -15.23 -15.85
CA LYS A 151 -12.86 -15.92 -17.07
C LYS A 151 -11.62 -16.76 -16.76
N ILE A 152 -11.38 -17.77 -17.61
CA ILE A 152 -10.24 -18.70 -17.49
C ILE A 152 -8.90 -17.99 -17.76
N GLN A 153 -8.89 -17.03 -18.69
CA GLN A 153 -7.70 -16.26 -19.03
C GLN A 153 -7.28 -15.32 -17.89
N ASP A 154 -6.02 -14.89 -17.90
CA ASP A 154 -5.53 -13.90 -16.95
C ASP A 154 -6.34 -12.59 -17.00
N SER A 155 -6.55 -12.01 -15.84
CA SER A 155 -7.23 -10.72 -15.73
C SER A 155 -6.39 -9.61 -16.38
N PRO A 156 -6.96 -8.80 -17.28
CA PRO A 156 -6.29 -7.65 -17.87
C PRO A 156 -6.25 -6.43 -16.92
N ASN A 157 -6.88 -6.51 -15.75
CA ASN A 157 -7.08 -5.37 -14.86
C ASN A 157 -5.83 -5.00 -14.04
N TRP A 158 -4.81 -5.85 -14.07
CA TRP A 158 -3.56 -5.61 -13.37
C TRP A 158 -2.34 -6.03 -14.21
N LYS A 159 -1.18 -5.50 -13.85
CA LYS A 159 0.11 -5.80 -14.51
C LYS A 159 1.28 -5.55 -13.57
N PHE A 160 2.45 -6.06 -13.93
CA PHE A 160 3.70 -5.66 -13.29
C PHE A 160 4.25 -4.36 -13.86
N VAL A 161 5.00 -3.61 -13.05
CA VAL A 161 5.73 -2.41 -13.43
C VAL A 161 7.01 -2.27 -12.58
N ASN A 162 7.91 -1.38 -12.97
CA ASN A 162 8.98 -0.88 -12.12
C ASN A 162 8.65 0.57 -11.72
N VAL A 163 8.63 0.85 -10.43
CA VAL A 163 8.47 2.18 -9.86
C VAL A 163 9.82 2.59 -9.26
N ASP A 164 10.43 3.60 -9.87
CA ASP A 164 11.63 4.21 -9.32
C ASP A 164 11.22 5.05 -8.09
N LEU A 165 11.63 4.57 -6.90
CA LEU A 165 11.50 5.30 -5.65
C LEU A 165 12.87 5.77 -5.19
N GLU A 166 12.97 7.05 -4.84
CA GLU A 166 14.10 7.54 -4.07
C GLU A 166 13.95 7.05 -2.62
N ILE A 167 15.04 6.52 -2.04
CA ILE A 167 15.08 6.18 -0.62
C ILE A 167 14.84 7.47 0.16
N THR A 168 13.83 7.46 1.01
CA THR A 168 13.52 8.60 1.87
C THR A 168 14.30 8.51 3.17
N GLU A 169 14.93 9.62 3.57
CA GLU A 169 15.64 9.76 4.86
C GLU A 169 14.76 9.45 6.07
#